data_AF-A0A1J3K1J8-F1
#
_entry.id   AF-A0A1J3K1J8-F1
#
_cell.length_a   1.000
_cell.length_b   1.000
_cell.length_c   1.000
_cell.angle_alpha   90.00
_cell.angle_beta   90.00
_cell.angle_gamma   90.00
#
_symmetry.space_group_name_H-M   'P 1'
#
loop_
_entity.id
_entity.type
_entity.pdbx_description
1 polymer ?
#
loop_
_entity_poly.entity_id
_entity_poly.type
_entity_poly.pdbx_seq_one_letter_code
_entity_poly.pdbx_strand_id
1 'polypeptide(L)' 'VTRDAFIKYWIDGNMLTMDTASQIYSILRQQGCKYLRQTDFKPVLDELLATHPGLEFLRTTCEFQERYAETVIYRIFYYI' A
#
# COMPACT_ATOMS: atom_id res chain seq x y z
N VAL A 1 -1.84 8.64 14.50
CA VAL A 1 -2.75 9.59 13.82
C VAL A 1 -3.90 9.90 14.76
N THR A 2 -4.30 11.17 14.94
CA THR A 2 -5.48 11.51 15.77
C THR A 2 -6.77 11.30 14.96
N ARG A 3 -7.89 11.08 15.65
CA ARG A 3 -9.21 10.94 15.02
C ARG A 3 -9.53 12.11 14.09
N ASP A 4 -9.33 13.34 14.57
CA ASP A 4 -9.68 14.54 13.81
C ASP A 4 -8.81 14.73 12.57
N ALA A 5 -7.50 14.39 12.66
CA ALA A 5 -6.61 14.45 11.51
C ALA A 5 -7.02 13.43 10.43
N PHE A 6 -7.42 12.22 10.83
CA PHE A 6 -7.92 11.21 9.90
C PHE A 6 -9.24 11.65 9.24
N ILE A 7 -10.20 12.12 10.03
CA ILE A 7 -11.50 12.61 9.52
C ILE A 7 -11.28 13.75 8.53
N LYS A 8 -10.42 14.72 8.87
CA LYS A 8 -10.07 15.82 8.00
C LYS A 8 -9.48 15.34 6.67
N TYR A 9 -8.47 14.46 6.72
CA TYR A 9 -7.88 13.87 5.51
C TYR A 9 -8.94 13.16 4.64
N TRP A 10 -9.82 12.38 5.28
CA TRP A 10 -10.81 11.58 4.58
C TRP A 10 -11.91 12.42 3.92
N ILE A 11 -12.38 13.47 4.61
CA ILE A 11 -13.43 14.37 4.11
C ILE A 11 -12.84 15.37 3.10
N ASP A 12 -11.78 16.10 3.46
CA ASP A 12 -11.19 17.13 2.59
C ASP A 12 -10.62 16.53 1.30
N GLY A 13 -10.21 15.25 1.35
CA GLY A 13 -9.76 14.48 0.19
C GLY A 13 -10.89 13.93 -0.70
N ASN A 14 -12.16 14.19 -0.38
CA ASN A 14 -13.34 13.63 -1.05
C ASN A 14 -13.33 12.08 -1.14
N MET A 15 -12.69 11.41 -0.17
CA MET A 15 -12.50 9.95 -0.23
C MET A 15 -13.84 9.20 -0.18
N LEU A 16 -14.85 9.76 0.49
CA LEU A 16 -16.19 9.18 0.61
C LEU A 16 -16.92 9.00 -0.72
N THR A 17 -16.61 9.84 -1.71
CA THR A 17 -17.29 9.84 -3.02
C THR A 17 -16.49 9.15 -4.11
N MET A 18 -15.22 8.85 -3.85
CA MET A 18 -14.35 8.16 -4.80
C MET A 18 -14.66 6.66 -4.86
N ASP A 19 -14.51 6.07 -6.03
CA ASP A 19 -14.45 4.62 -6.16
C ASP A 19 -13.19 4.06 -5.47
N THR A 20 -13.20 2.76 -5.18
CA THR A 20 -12.11 2.09 -4.45
C THR A 20 -10.75 2.25 -5.14
N ALA A 21 -10.68 2.22 -6.47
CA ALA A 21 -9.41 2.36 -7.18
C ALA A 21 -8.85 3.79 -7.03
N SER A 22 -9.71 4.80 -7.16
CA SER A 22 -9.35 6.21 -6.94
C SER A 22 -8.93 6.50 -5.48
N GLN A 23 -9.58 5.86 -4.50
CA GLN A 23 -9.18 5.95 -3.09
C GLN A 23 -7.78 5.36 -2.89
N ILE A 24 -7.56 4.12 -3.34
CA ILE A 24 -6.25 3.44 -3.22
C ILE A 24 -5.16 4.27 -3.91
N TYR A 25 -5.41 4.76 -5.12
CA TYR A 25 -4.47 5.62 -5.83
C TYR A 25 -4.12 6.88 -5.03
N SER A 26 -5.11 7.54 -4.43
CA SER A 26 -4.90 8.76 -3.67
C SER A 26 -4.18 8.53 -2.34
N ILE A 27 -4.39 7.37 -1.71
CA ILE A 27 -3.70 6.96 -0.48
C ILE A 27 -2.23 6.60 -0.75
N LEU A 28 -1.95 5.88 -1.83
CA LEU A 28 -0.60 5.37 -2.10
C LEU A 28 0.32 6.39 -2.77
N ARG A 29 -0.21 7.26 -3.64
CA ARG A 29 0.63 8.19 -4.39
C ARG A 29 1.36 9.16 -3.46
N GLN A 30 2.61 9.47 -3.79
CA GLN A 30 3.28 10.59 -3.15
C GLN A 30 2.63 11.93 -3.47
N GLN A 31 2.77 12.88 -2.54
CA GLN A 31 2.32 14.25 -2.76
C GLN A 31 2.99 14.85 -3.99
N GLY A 32 2.21 15.51 -4.84
CA GLY A 32 2.69 16.10 -6.10
C GLY A 32 2.87 15.11 -7.26
N CYS A 33 2.89 13.79 -7.02
CA CYS A 33 2.98 12.80 -8.09
C CYS A 33 1.60 12.48 -8.68
N LYS A 34 1.55 12.34 -10.01
CA LYS A 34 0.33 11.94 -10.77
C LYS A 34 0.38 10.47 -11.22
N TYR A 35 1.21 9.65 -10.59
CA TYR A 35 1.40 8.24 -10.90
C TYR A 35 1.83 7.49 -9.63
N LEU A 36 1.68 6.16 -9.66
CA LEU A 36 2.21 5.27 -8.61
C LEU A 36 3.56 4.72 -9.05
N ARG A 37 4.51 4.69 -8.13
CA ARG A 37 5.80 4.02 -8.29
C ARG A 37 5.76 2.70 -7.54
N GLN A 38 6.64 1.78 -7.92
CA GLN A 38 6.80 0.50 -7.24
C GLN A 38 6.98 0.67 -5.72
N THR A 39 7.80 1.64 -5.30
CA THR A 39 8.06 1.94 -3.88
C THR A 39 6.83 2.36 -3.09
N ASP A 40 5.80 2.90 -3.76
CA ASP A 40 4.60 3.40 -3.09
C ASP A 40 3.72 2.24 -2.54
N PHE A 41 3.93 1.01 -3.01
CA PHE A 41 3.26 -0.20 -2.50
C PHE A 41 3.97 -0.83 -1.29
N LYS A 42 5.20 -0.40 -0.96
CA LYS A 42 6.00 -1.01 0.10
C LYS A 42 5.29 -0.99 1.47
N PRO A 43 4.66 0.12 1.92
CA PRO A 43 3.95 0.12 3.20
C PRO A 43 2.80 -0.89 3.28
N VAL A 44 2.10 -1.13 2.16
CA VAL A 44 1.00 -2.11 2.11
C VAL A 44 1.55 -3.52 2.22
N LEU A 45 2.65 -3.82 1.53
CA LEU A 45 3.26 -5.14 1.57
C LEU A 45 3.97 -5.44 2.89
N ASP A 46 4.58 -4.43 3.50
CA ASP A 46 5.18 -4.56 4.83
C ASP A 46 4.11 -4.97 5.85
N GLU A 47 2.94 -4.29 5.84
CA GLU A 47 1.81 -4.65 6.71
C GLU A 47 1.23 -6.03 6.38
N LEU A 48 1.09 -6.36 5.09
CA LEU A 48 0.61 -7.67 4.64
C LEU A 48 1.52 -8.81 5.15
N LEU A 49 2.83 -8.65 5.03
CA LEU A 49 3.82 -9.62 5.52
C LEU A 49 3.85 -9.70 7.05
N ALA A 50 3.61 -8.58 7.73
CA ALA A 50 3.57 -8.48 9.18
C ALA A 50 2.27 -8.98 9.83
N THR A 51 1.18 -9.16 9.08
CA THR A 51 -0.13 -9.52 9.65
C THR A 51 -0.80 -10.75 9.04
N HIS A 52 -0.50 -11.10 7.78
CA HIS A 52 -1.22 -12.17 7.12
C HIS A 52 -0.75 -13.56 7.64
N PRO A 53 -1.64 -14.38 8.23
CA PRO A 53 -1.26 -15.66 8.85
C PRO A 53 -0.68 -16.64 7.82
N GLY A 54 -1.21 -16.63 6.59
CA GLY A 54 -0.68 -17.44 5.49
C GLY A 54 0.71 -17.02 4.99
N LEU A 55 1.28 -15.92 5.46
CA LEU A 55 2.63 -15.45 5.11
C LEU A 55 3.59 -15.48 6.31
N GLU A 56 3.14 -15.98 7.47
CA GLU A 56 3.93 -15.98 8.70
C GLU A 56 5.25 -16.74 8.55
N PHE A 57 5.26 -17.81 7.75
CA PHE A 57 6.46 -18.60 7.45
C PHE A 57 7.59 -17.77 6.82
N LEU A 58 7.27 -16.71 6.07
CA LEU A 58 8.27 -15.83 5.45
C LEU A 58 9.03 -15.00 6.48
N ARG A 59 8.50 -14.78 7.69
CA ARG A 59 9.14 -13.97 8.74
C ARG A 59 10.43 -14.55 9.28
N THR A 60 10.65 -15.84 9.03
CA THR A 60 11.84 -16.56 9.52
C THR A 60 13.13 -16.09 8.85
N THR A 61 13.05 -15.46 7.67
CA THR A 61 14.23 -14.98 6.93
C THR A 61 13.94 -13.63 6.27
N CYS A 62 14.64 -12.59 6.71
CA CYS A 62 14.48 -11.22 6.20
C CYS A 62 14.62 -11.12 4.67
N GLU A 63 15.62 -11.80 4.10
CA GLU A 63 15.86 -11.79 2.65
C GLU A 63 14.66 -12.34 1.85
N PHE A 64 14.02 -13.42 2.32
CA PHE A 64 12.85 -13.96 1.62
C PHE A 64 11.65 -13.01 1.69
N GLN A 65 11.48 -12.27 2.78
CA GLN A 65 10.43 -11.24 2.86
C GLN A 65 10.66 -10.12 1.85
N GLU A 66 11.88 -9.62 1.77
CA GLU A 66 12.25 -8.55 0.85
C GLU A 66 12.04 -8.97 -0.61
N ARG A 67 12.52 -10.16 -0.98
CA ARG A 67 12.36 -10.72 -2.33
C ARG A 67 10.90 -11.02 -2.67
N TYR A 68 10.13 -11.50 -1.70
CA TYR A 68 8.70 -11.74 -1.89
C TYR A 68 7.95 -10.44 -2.16
N ALA A 69 8.18 -9.40 -1.34
CA ALA A 69 7.59 -8.08 -1.54
C ALA A 69 7.94 -7.52 -2.93
N GLU A 70 9.22 -7.58 -3.30
CA GLU A 70 9.71 -7.14 -4.62
C GLU A 70 8.96 -7.85 -5.76
N THR A 71 8.84 -9.18 -5.67
CA THR A 71 8.15 -10.00 -6.67
C THR A 71 6.66 -9.66 -6.78
N VAL A 72 5.98 -9.43 -5.66
CA VAL A 72 4.57 -9.02 -5.66
C VAL A 72 4.41 -7.66 -6.34
N ILE A 73 5.29 -6.69 -6.07
CA ILE A 73 5.26 -5.38 -6.74
C ILE A 73 5.46 -5.53 -8.25
N TYR A 74 6.44 -6.32 -8.69
CA TYR A 74 6.65 -6.56 -10.12
C TYR A 74 5.41 -7.16 -10.79
N ARG A 75 4.74 -8.11 -10.13
CA ARG A 75 3.52 -8.72 -10.65
C ARG A 75 2.36 -7.73 -10.74
N ILE A 76 2.23 -6.80 -9.78
CA ILE A 76 1.23 -5.72 -9.85
C ILE A 76 1.46 -4.86 -11.10
N PHE A 77 2.70 -4.48 -11.38
CA PHE A 77 3.03 -3.63 -12.53
C PHE A 77 3.04 -4.37 -13.88
N TYR A 78 3.19 -5.71 -13.88
CA TYR A 78 3.22 -6.51 -15.10
C TYR A 78 1.84 -7.02 -15.54
N TYR A 79 0.93 -7.24 -14.59
CA TYR A 79 -0.41 -7.77 -14.87
C TYR A 79 -1.44 -6.66 -15.14
N ILE A 80 -1.06 -5.39 -14.98
CA ILE A 80 -1.80 -4.21 -15.45
C ILE A 80 -1.30 -3.85 -16.85
#